data_AF-A0A926TG25-F1
#
_entry.id   AF-A0A926TG25-F1
#
_cell.length_a   1.000
_cell.length_b   1.000
_cell.length_c   1.000
_cell.angle_alpha   90.00
_cell.angle_beta   90.00
_cell.angle_gamma   90.00
#
_symmetry.space_group_name_H-M   'P 1'
#
loop_
_entity.id
_entity.type
_entity.pdbx_description
1 polymer ?
#
loop_
_entity_poly.entity_id
_entity_poly.type
_entity_poly.pdbx_seq_one_letter_code
_entity_poly.pdbx_strand_id
1 'polypeptide(L)'
;QTQTIVNNESADIIVILNSQFNELAQHPDLDLYPEALRDTIDQWNEKIYHAVNNGVYRCGFAQTQTAYDTACNELFLALDEIDAVLETNRYLCGDRLTLSDVRLFTTLFRFDAVYHGLFKCNRRKIQDYQNVGAYLREIYQLPRVAATCDLDAVKRDYYGNLFPLNPGGIIPVGPDISDLLAPSHRSRVPAAKGHE
;
A
#
# COMPACT_ATOMS: atom_id res chain seq x y z
N GLN A 1 4.23 34.99 -6.88
CA GLN A 1 4.30 33.53 -7.05
C GLN A 1 5.50 33.20 -7.94
N THR A 2 6.32 32.21 -7.58
CA THR A 2 7.57 31.87 -8.30
C THR A 2 7.39 30.83 -9.41
N GLN A 3 6.23 30.17 -9.51
CA GLN A 3 5.94 29.11 -10.49
C GLN A 3 6.96 27.96 -10.49
N THR A 4 7.49 27.61 -9.31
CA THR A 4 8.47 26.54 -9.14
C THR A 4 7.87 25.35 -8.42
N ILE A 5 8.35 24.14 -8.75
CA ILE A 5 8.09 22.93 -7.95
C ILE A 5 8.91 23.05 -6.67
N VAL A 6 8.24 22.99 -5.51
CA VAL A 6 8.90 23.07 -4.19
C VAL A 6 9.46 21.71 -3.79
N ASN A 7 8.65 20.65 -3.92
CA ASN A 7 9.02 19.28 -3.63
C ASN A 7 8.16 18.34 -4.50
N ASN A 8 8.73 17.27 -5.02
CA ASN A 8 8.06 16.20 -5.75
C ASN A 8 8.34 14.79 -5.18
N GLU A 9 9.01 14.71 -4.03
CA GLU A 9 9.27 13.48 -3.28
C GLU A 9 8.10 13.18 -2.34
N SER A 10 7.32 12.14 -2.68
CA SER A 10 6.12 11.78 -1.95
C SER A 10 6.38 11.41 -0.49
N ALA A 11 7.52 10.76 -0.19
CA ALA A 11 7.87 10.36 1.17
C ALA A 11 8.11 11.57 2.08
N ASP A 12 8.74 12.61 1.55
CA ASP A 12 8.96 13.86 2.27
C ASP A 12 7.65 14.65 2.42
N ILE A 13 6.85 14.72 1.36
CA ILE A 13 5.59 15.47 1.34
C ILE A 13 4.62 14.95 2.41
N ILE A 14 4.48 13.63 2.57
CA ILE A 14 3.55 13.09 3.59
C ILE A 14 4.03 13.39 5.02
N VAL A 15 5.33 13.45 5.27
CA VAL A 15 5.89 13.85 6.57
C VAL A 15 5.67 15.35 6.81
N ILE A 16 5.85 16.18 5.78
CA ILE A 16 5.57 17.62 5.86
C ILE A 16 4.08 17.85 6.18
N LEU A 17 3.18 17.18 5.46
CA LEU A 17 1.72 17.31 5.66
C LEU A 17 1.28 16.79 7.03
N ASN A 18 1.99 15.83 7.62
CA ASN A 18 1.66 15.26 8.93
C ASN A 18 1.78 16.26 10.09
N SER A 19 2.70 17.23 10.02
CA SER A 19 2.97 18.11 11.18
C SER A 19 3.18 19.58 10.88
N GLN A 20 3.67 19.94 9.69
CA GLN A 20 4.08 21.33 9.39
C GLN A 20 2.90 22.29 9.22
N PHE A 21 1.67 21.77 9.14
CA PHE A 21 0.45 22.54 8.96
C PHE A 21 -0.55 22.37 10.12
N ASN A 22 -0.10 21.85 11.28
CA ASN A 22 -0.99 21.60 12.41
C ASN A 22 -1.74 22.85 12.88
N GLU A 23 -1.13 24.03 12.82
CA GLU A 23 -1.80 25.30 13.17
C GLU A 23 -3.02 25.62 12.27
N LEU A 24 -3.10 25.03 11.08
CA LEU A 24 -4.18 25.23 10.10
C LEU A 24 -5.10 24.00 9.98
N ALA A 25 -4.74 22.88 10.61
CA ALA A 25 -5.41 21.61 10.43
C ALA A 25 -6.73 21.55 11.22
N GLN A 26 -7.74 20.86 10.66
CA GLN A 26 -8.98 20.54 11.38
C GLN A 26 -8.75 19.52 12.50
N HIS A 27 -7.71 18.70 12.39
CA HIS A 27 -7.34 17.64 13.34
C HIS A 27 -5.84 17.72 13.65
N PRO A 28 -5.39 18.75 14.40
CA PRO A 28 -3.97 18.97 14.67
C PRO A 28 -3.31 17.88 15.53
N ASP A 29 -4.12 17.12 16.26
CA ASP A 29 -3.65 16.04 17.14
C ASP A 29 -3.47 14.70 16.41
N LEU A 30 -3.85 14.61 15.13
CA LEU A 30 -3.62 13.42 14.33
C LEU A 30 -2.14 13.36 13.92
N ASP A 31 -1.40 12.44 14.53
CA ASP A 31 0.00 12.19 14.20
C ASP A 31 0.18 10.76 13.69
N LEU A 32 0.45 10.62 12.40
CA LEU A 32 0.76 9.36 11.72
C LEU A 32 2.26 9.04 11.77
N TYR A 33 3.09 9.92 12.33
CA TYR A 33 4.53 9.75 12.48
C TYR A 33 5.04 10.12 13.90
N PRO A 34 4.43 9.54 14.96
CA PRO A 34 4.74 9.89 16.34
C PRO A 34 6.14 9.43 16.72
N GLU A 35 6.82 10.25 17.52
CA GLU A 35 8.22 10.05 17.93
C GLU A 35 8.50 8.62 18.45
N ALA A 36 7.62 8.10 19.30
CA ALA A 36 7.76 6.78 19.90
C ALA A 36 7.73 5.61 18.91
N LEU A 37 7.22 5.81 17.68
CA LEU A 37 7.12 4.76 16.65
C LEU A 37 8.03 5.01 15.44
N ARG A 38 8.78 6.13 15.39
CA ARG A 38 9.55 6.52 14.19
C ARG A 38 10.48 5.43 13.70
N ASP A 39 11.27 4.84 14.60
CA ASP A 39 12.21 3.77 14.23
C ASP A 39 11.50 2.56 13.61
N THR A 40 10.32 2.20 14.13
CA THR A 40 9.53 1.08 13.60
C THR A 40 8.88 1.46 12.26
N ILE A 41 8.39 2.70 12.14
CA ILE A 41 7.81 3.23 10.90
C ILE A 41 8.86 3.27 9.80
N ASP A 42 10.08 3.73 10.10
CA ASP A 42 11.17 3.84 9.14
C ASP A 42 11.65 2.47 8.65
N GLN A 43 11.76 1.49 9.56
CA GLN A 43 12.07 0.10 9.18
C GLN A 43 11.02 -0.50 8.24
N TRP A 44 9.73 -0.29 8.54
CA TRP A 44 8.64 -0.73 7.67
C TRP A 44 8.65 0.00 6.34
N ASN A 45 8.83 1.32 6.36
CA ASN A 45 8.86 2.18 5.19
C ASN A 45 9.95 1.76 4.21
N GLU A 46 11.15 1.47 4.71
CA GLU A 46 12.28 0.99 3.90
C GLU A 46 11.95 -0.35 3.25
N LYS A 47 11.47 -1.32 4.04
CA LYS A 47 11.09 -2.64 3.55
C LYS A 47 9.97 -2.57 2.51
N ILE A 48 8.90 -1.84 2.82
CA ILE A 48 7.74 -1.66 1.94
C ILE A 48 8.16 -0.98 0.65
N TYR A 49 9.01 0.05 0.72
CA TYR A 49 9.50 0.71 -0.49
C TYR A 49 10.24 -0.26 -1.41
N HIS A 50 11.25 -0.96 -0.87
CA HIS A 50 12.12 -1.81 -1.68
C HIS A 50 11.44 -3.08 -2.19
N ALA A 51 10.72 -3.79 -1.32
CA ALA A 51 10.17 -5.11 -1.62
C ALA A 51 8.73 -5.06 -2.16
N VAL A 52 7.96 -4.01 -1.85
CA VAL A 52 6.53 -3.96 -2.19
C VAL A 52 6.22 -2.84 -3.19
N ASN A 53 6.37 -1.57 -2.80
CA ASN A 53 6.03 -0.42 -3.65
C ASN A 53 6.84 -0.42 -4.94
N ASN A 54 8.16 -0.58 -4.86
CA ASN A 54 9.03 -0.70 -6.03
C ASN A 54 9.13 -2.16 -6.50
N GLY A 55 8.92 -3.14 -5.62
CA GLY A 55 9.00 -4.56 -5.94
C GLY A 55 8.03 -5.00 -7.05
N VAL A 56 6.79 -4.50 -7.04
CA VAL A 56 5.82 -4.79 -8.11
C VAL A 56 6.30 -4.25 -9.47
N TYR A 57 6.92 -3.08 -9.51
CA TYR A 57 7.49 -2.53 -10.75
C TYR A 57 8.70 -3.33 -11.21
N ARG A 58 9.57 -3.74 -10.28
CA ARG A 58 10.70 -4.63 -10.58
C ARG A 58 10.23 -5.95 -11.20
N CYS A 59 9.09 -6.50 -10.75
CA CYS A 59 8.47 -7.66 -11.40
C CYS A 59 7.96 -7.32 -12.80
N GLY A 60 7.16 -6.25 -12.93
CA GLY A 60 6.52 -5.90 -14.19
C GLY A 60 7.48 -5.53 -15.32
N PHE A 61 8.58 -4.85 -14.98
CA PHE A 61 9.57 -4.36 -15.94
C PHE A 61 10.83 -5.23 -16.02
N ALA A 62 10.85 -6.39 -15.36
CA ALA A 62 11.96 -7.33 -15.48
C ALA A 62 12.19 -7.75 -16.95
N GLN A 63 13.44 -7.67 -17.40
CA GLN A 63 13.84 -8.04 -18.76
C GLN A 63 14.39 -9.47 -18.85
N THR A 64 14.60 -10.14 -17.71
CA THR A 64 15.11 -11.51 -17.63
C THR A 64 14.30 -12.31 -16.62
N GLN A 65 14.22 -13.63 -16.82
CA GLN A 65 13.54 -14.53 -15.88
C GLN A 65 14.15 -14.45 -14.49
N THR A 66 15.48 -14.42 -14.36
CA THR A 66 16.16 -14.32 -13.07
C THR A 66 15.83 -13.02 -12.34
N ALA A 67 15.78 -11.88 -13.04
CA ALA A 67 15.42 -10.61 -12.41
C ALA A 67 13.96 -10.61 -11.92
N TYR A 68 13.06 -11.19 -12.72
CA TYR A 68 11.66 -11.39 -12.33
C TYR A 68 11.54 -12.32 -11.12
N ASP A 69 12.19 -13.49 -11.14
CA ASP A 69 12.12 -14.48 -10.06
C ASP A 69 12.62 -13.89 -8.74
N THR A 70 13.74 -13.16 -8.76
CA THR A 70 14.26 -12.48 -7.58
C THR A 70 13.28 -11.44 -7.05
N ALA A 71 12.78 -10.54 -7.90
CA ALA A 71 11.85 -9.49 -7.49
C ALA A 71 10.52 -10.06 -6.97
N CYS A 72 10.00 -11.10 -7.62
CA CYS A 72 8.75 -11.76 -7.24
C CYS A 72 8.93 -12.50 -5.91
N ASN A 73 10.04 -13.20 -5.70
CA ASN A 73 10.33 -13.86 -4.42
C ASN A 73 10.47 -12.85 -3.28
N GLU A 74 11.21 -11.76 -3.47
CA GLU A 74 11.33 -10.69 -2.47
C GLU A 74 9.97 -10.05 -2.13
N LEU A 75 9.15 -9.77 -3.13
CA LEU A 75 7.80 -9.22 -2.96
C LEU A 75 6.92 -10.14 -2.10
N PHE A 76 6.86 -11.43 -2.45
CA PHE A 76 5.98 -12.36 -1.74
C PHE A 76 6.51 -12.72 -0.35
N LEU A 77 7.82 -12.73 -0.12
CA LEU A 77 8.39 -12.83 1.23
C LEU A 77 7.99 -11.65 2.11
N ALA A 78 8.04 -10.43 1.58
CA ALA A 78 7.61 -9.24 2.32
C ALA A 78 6.10 -9.24 2.59
N LEU A 79 5.26 -9.65 1.62
CA LEU A 79 3.81 -9.78 1.82
C LEU A 79 3.44 -10.88 2.83
N ASP A 80 4.16 -12.00 2.82
CA ASP A 80 3.97 -13.08 3.82
C ASP A 80 4.36 -12.59 5.23
N GLU A 81 5.42 -11.78 5.37
CA GLU A 81 5.81 -11.16 6.65
C GLU A 81 4.77 -10.13 7.13
N ILE A 82 4.27 -9.29 6.23
CA ILE A 82 3.20 -8.33 6.53
C ILE A 82 1.94 -9.06 7.00
N ASP A 83 1.55 -10.16 6.33
CA ASP A 83 0.38 -10.94 6.73
C ASP A 83 0.53 -11.53 8.14
N ALA A 84 1.72 -12.02 8.49
CA ALA A 84 2.01 -12.55 9.82
C ALA A 84 1.98 -11.45 10.90
N VAL A 85 2.52 -10.27 10.63
CA VAL A 85 2.47 -9.13 11.55
C VAL A 85 1.03 -8.66 11.77
N LEU A 86 0.24 -8.65 10.70
CA LEU A 86 -1.18 -8.29 10.75
C LEU A 86 -2.08 -9.36 11.37
N GLU A 87 -1.54 -10.52 11.77
CA GLU A 87 -2.29 -11.51 12.55
C GLU A 87 -2.52 -11.01 13.99
N THR A 88 -1.51 -10.39 14.59
CA THR A 88 -1.52 -9.97 15.99
C THR A 88 -1.60 -8.46 16.19
N ASN A 89 -1.27 -7.68 15.15
CA ASN A 89 -1.37 -6.23 15.16
C ASN A 89 -2.50 -5.76 14.26
N ARG A 90 -3.21 -4.69 14.65
CA ARG A 90 -4.26 -4.09 13.82
C ARG A 90 -3.67 -3.47 12.55
N TYR A 91 -2.55 -2.76 12.70
CA TYR A 91 -1.76 -2.07 11.68
C TYR A 91 -0.28 -2.48 11.76
N LEU A 92 0.56 -2.00 10.85
CA LEU A 92 1.98 -2.43 10.79
C LEU A 92 2.78 -2.11 12.05
N CYS A 93 2.46 -1.00 12.72
CA CYS A 93 3.15 -0.53 13.93
C CYS A 93 2.33 -0.77 15.22
N GLY A 94 1.41 -1.74 15.22
CA GLY A 94 0.60 -2.08 16.39
C GLY A 94 -0.88 -1.74 16.24
N ASP A 95 -1.44 -0.96 17.15
CA ASP A 95 -2.87 -0.65 17.22
C ASP A 95 -3.27 0.68 16.55
N ARG A 96 -2.28 1.50 16.14
CA ARG A 96 -2.46 2.82 15.51
C ARG A 96 -2.06 2.80 14.04
N LEU A 97 -2.83 3.52 13.23
CA LEU A 97 -2.51 3.80 11.83
C LEU A 97 -1.31 4.76 11.77
N THR A 98 -0.32 4.46 10.94
CA THR A 98 0.88 5.28 10.73
C THR A 98 1.14 5.56 9.25
N LEU A 99 2.17 6.35 8.95
CA LEU A 99 2.60 6.59 7.57
C LEU A 99 3.01 5.30 6.84
N SER A 100 3.46 4.25 7.54
CA SER A 100 3.76 2.96 6.91
C SER A 100 2.51 2.34 6.29
N ASP A 101 1.37 2.45 6.98
CA ASP A 101 0.11 1.93 6.48
C ASP A 101 -0.38 2.69 5.26
N VAL A 102 -0.24 4.02 5.27
CA VAL A 102 -0.57 4.88 4.13
C VAL A 102 0.26 4.49 2.90
N ARG A 103 1.57 4.28 3.08
CA ARG A 103 2.47 3.88 1.99
C ARG A 103 2.14 2.50 1.44
N LEU A 104 1.88 1.53 2.31
CA LEU A 104 1.52 0.17 1.90
C LEU A 104 0.15 0.12 1.19
N PHE A 105 -0.85 0.80 1.74
CA PHE A 105 -2.23 0.83 1.23
C PHE A 105 -2.30 1.14 -0.26
N THR A 106 -1.53 2.14 -0.72
CA THR A 106 -1.54 2.55 -2.12
C THR A 106 -1.14 1.43 -3.08
N THR A 107 -0.23 0.54 -2.67
CA THR A 107 0.18 -0.60 -3.50
C THR A 107 -0.84 -1.74 -3.41
N LEU A 108 -1.33 -2.05 -2.20
CA LEU A 108 -2.33 -3.11 -2.01
C LEU A 108 -3.62 -2.82 -2.79
N PHE A 109 -4.10 -1.58 -2.77
CA PHE A 109 -5.31 -1.15 -3.50
C PHE A 109 -5.24 -1.45 -5.01
N ARG A 110 -4.04 -1.37 -5.59
CA ARG A 110 -3.80 -1.57 -7.03
C ARG A 110 -3.44 -3.02 -7.38
N PHE A 111 -3.12 -3.84 -6.38
CA PHE A 111 -2.45 -5.12 -6.59
C PHE A 111 -3.28 -6.09 -7.42
N ASP A 112 -4.47 -6.44 -6.96
CA ASP A 112 -5.30 -7.46 -7.63
C ASP A 112 -5.81 -7.00 -9.00
N ALA A 113 -6.01 -5.69 -9.15
CA ALA A 113 -6.50 -5.09 -10.40
C ALA A 113 -5.44 -4.91 -11.48
N VAL A 114 -4.20 -4.64 -11.07
CA VAL A 114 -3.11 -4.29 -11.98
C VAL A 114 -1.93 -5.22 -11.80
N TYR A 115 -1.26 -5.17 -10.64
CA TYR A 115 0.05 -5.79 -10.46
C TYR A 115 0.01 -7.32 -10.59
N HIS A 116 -1.05 -7.94 -10.08
CA HIS A 116 -1.24 -9.38 -10.17
C HIS A 116 -1.24 -9.86 -11.63
N GLY A 117 -1.97 -9.18 -12.52
CA GLY A 117 -2.05 -9.52 -13.93
C GLY A 117 -0.91 -8.93 -14.74
N LEU A 118 -0.92 -7.60 -14.90
CA LEU A 118 -0.04 -6.85 -15.80
C LEU A 118 1.44 -7.02 -15.44
N PHE A 119 1.78 -6.96 -14.15
CA PHE A 119 3.16 -7.10 -13.67
C PHE A 119 3.55 -8.53 -13.31
N LYS A 120 2.63 -9.49 -13.52
CA LYS A 120 2.84 -10.92 -13.23
C LYS A 120 3.18 -11.18 -11.75
N CYS A 121 2.71 -10.34 -10.83
CA CYS A 121 2.82 -10.58 -9.39
C CYS A 121 1.74 -11.59 -8.94
N ASN A 122 1.77 -12.81 -9.50
CA ASN A 122 0.61 -13.71 -9.53
C ASN A 122 0.76 -14.99 -8.67
N ARG A 123 1.62 -14.99 -7.65
CA ARG A 123 1.70 -16.12 -6.70
C ARG A 123 0.47 -16.21 -5.81
N ARG A 124 -0.10 -15.07 -5.40
CA ARG A 124 -1.31 -14.95 -4.56
C ARG A 124 -1.94 -13.57 -4.75
N LYS A 125 -3.27 -13.46 -4.73
CA LYS A 125 -3.97 -12.17 -4.67
C LYS A 125 -3.99 -11.62 -3.24
N ILE A 126 -4.13 -10.32 -3.07
CA ILE A 126 -4.28 -9.67 -1.75
C ILE A 126 -5.50 -10.19 -1.01
N GLN A 127 -6.60 -10.41 -1.71
CA GLN A 127 -7.82 -10.99 -1.11
C GLN A 127 -7.64 -12.41 -0.56
N ASP A 128 -6.65 -13.17 -1.05
CA ASP A 128 -6.40 -14.56 -0.65
C ASP A 128 -5.46 -14.66 0.57
N TYR A 129 -4.92 -13.53 1.05
CA TYR A 129 -4.19 -13.46 2.32
C TYR A 129 -5.15 -13.43 3.50
N GLN A 130 -4.76 -14.08 4.60
CA GLN A 130 -5.61 -14.20 5.79
C GLN A 130 -5.89 -12.83 6.44
N ASN A 131 -4.88 -11.98 6.53
CA ASN A 131 -4.92 -10.72 7.26
C ASN A 131 -4.81 -9.49 6.35
N VAL A 132 -4.00 -9.54 5.28
CA VAL A 132 -3.76 -8.39 4.38
C VAL A 132 -5.04 -7.92 3.68
N GLY A 133 -5.88 -8.83 3.20
CA GLY A 133 -7.14 -8.47 2.55
C GLY A 133 -8.09 -7.70 3.50
N ALA A 134 -8.21 -8.17 4.74
CA ALA A 134 -8.99 -7.49 5.77
C ALA A 134 -8.41 -6.12 6.14
N TYR A 135 -7.07 -6.00 6.15
CA TYR A 135 -6.35 -4.76 6.42
C TYR A 135 -6.59 -3.71 5.33
N LEU A 136 -6.51 -4.12 4.06
CA LEU A 136 -6.85 -3.26 2.92
C LEU A 136 -8.28 -2.71 3.03
N ARG A 137 -9.25 -3.58 3.35
CA ARG A 137 -10.66 -3.19 3.53
C ARG A 137 -10.85 -2.20 4.67
N GLU A 138 -10.17 -2.41 5.79
CA GLU A 138 -10.26 -1.50 6.94
C GLU A 138 -9.81 -0.08 6.57
N ILE A 139 -8.64 0.06 5.93
CA ILE A 139 -8.12 1.38 5.53
C ILE A 139 -9.01 2.01 4.46
N TYR A 140 -9.46 1.24 3.48
CA TYR A 140 -10.37 1.72 2.42
C TYR A 140 -11.66 2.31 2.99
N GLN A 141 -12.20 1.71 4.06
CA GLN A 141 -13.44 2.11 4.71
C GLN A 141 -13.27 3.26 5.72
N LEU A 142 -12.05 3.74 5.97
CA LEU A 142 -11.85 4.94 6.77
C LEU A 142 -12.53 6.16 6.12
N PRO A 143 -13.05 7.10 6.92
CA PRO A 143 -13.74 8.28 6.38
C PRO A 143 -12.88 9.01 5.34
N ARG A 144 -13.48 9.26 4.17
CA ARG A 144 -12.88 9.95 3.01
C ARG A 144 -11.79 9.20 2.26
N VAL A 145 -11.33 8.02 2.69
CA VAL A 145 -10.29 7.26 1.96
C VAL A 145 -10.83 6.70 0.65
N ALA A 146 -12.01 6.06 0.64
CA ALA A 146 -12.61 5.58 -0.60
C ALA A 146 -12.79 6.69 -1.67
N ALA A 147 -13.01 7.94 -1.26
CA ALA A 147 -13.15 9.08 -2.17
C ALA A 147 -11.84 9.48 -2.88
N THR A 148 -10.68 9.01 -2.40
CA THR A 148 -9.37 9.22 -3.06
C THR A 148 -9.02 8.09 -4.03
N CYS A 149 -9.87 7.06 -4.12
CA CYS A 149 -9.59 5.81 -4.80
C CYS A 149 -10.42 5.68 -6.09
N ASP A 150 -9.79 5.90 -7.25
CA ASP A 150 -10.39 5.69 -8.57
C ASP A 150 -9.71 4.52 -9.29
N LEU A 151 -10.30 3.33 -9.17
CA LEU A 151 -9.74 2.12 -9.77
C LEU A 151 -9.82 2.12 -11.29
N ASP A 152 -10.82 2.78 -11.88
CA ASP A 152 -10.98 2.89 -13.32
C ASP A 152 -9.91 3.80 -13.93
N ALA A 153 -9.59 4.92 -13.27
CA ALA A 153 -8.45 5.76 -13.64
C ALA A 153 -7.12 4.99 -13.51
N VAL A 154 -6.93 4.26 -12.41
CA VAL A 154 -5.74 3.38 -12.24
C VAL A 154 -5.63 2.38 -13.39
N LYS A 155 -6.69 1.63 -13.70
CA LYS A 155 -6.66 0.62 -14.76
C LYS A 155 -6.40 1.24 -16.14
N ARG A 156 -7.03 2.39 -16.45
CA ARG A 156 -6.77 3.12 -17.69
C ARG A 156 -5.31 3.54 -17.83
N ASP A 157 -4.70 4.02 -16.75
CA ASP A 157 -3.30 4.45 -16.78
C ASP A 157 -2.37 3.25 -17.02
N TYR A 158 -2.46 2.21 -16.19
CA TYR A 158 -1.53 1.08 -16.28
C TYR A 158 -1.69 0.24 -17.55
N TYR A 159 -2.92 -0.16 -17.90
CA TYR A 159 -3.16 -0.99 -19.08
C TYR A 159 -3.13 -0.18 -20.38
N GLY A 160 -3.39 1.14 -20.33
CA GLY A 160 -3.42 2.00 -21.50
C GLY A 160 -2.07 2.64 -21.86
N ASN A 161 -1.25 2.99 -20.87
CA ASN A 161 -0.04 3.80 -21.10
C ASN A 161 1.28 3.03 -20.95
N LEU A 162 1.31 1.88 -20.28
CA LEU A 162 2.57 1.15 -20.00
C LEU A 162 2.98 0.22 -21.15
N PHE A 163 3.44 0.80 -22.26
CA PHE A 163 4.15 0.07 -23.29
C PHE A 163 5.55 -0.35 -22.80
N PRO A 164 6.06 -1.57 -23.08
CA PRO A 164 5.48 -2.61 -23.94
C PRO A 164 4.64 -3.67 -23.19
N LEU A 165 4.24 -3.44 -21.93
CA LEU A 165 3.63 -4.48 -21.10
C LEU A 165 2.23 -4.92 -21.58
N ASN A 166 1.46 -4.00 -22.18
CA ASN A 166 0.16 -4.32 -22.77
C ASN A 166 -0.02 -3.66 -24.16
N PRO A 167 0.59 -4.22 -25.23
CA PRO A 167 0.56 -3.59 -26.56
C PRO A 167 -0.84 -3.42 -27.13
N GLY A 168 -1.80 -4.25 -26.73
CA GLY A 168 -3.18 -4.18 -27.20
C GLY A 168 -4.01 -3.08 -26.53
N GLY A 169 -3.54 -2.47 -25.44
CA GLY A 169 -4.27 -1.45 -24.71
C GLY A 169 -5.60 -1.92 -24.10
N ILE A 170 -5.86 -3.23 -24.09
CA ILE A 170 -7.10 -3.81 -23.56
C ILE A 170 -7.07 -3.70 -22.04
N ILE A 171 -8.13 -3.12 -21.48
CA ILE A 171 -8.31 -2.97 -20.04
C ILE A 171 -9.23 -4.09 -19.55
N PRO A 172 -8.79 -4.95 -18.60
CA PRO A 172 -9.62 -6.02 -18.06
C PRO A 172 -10.89 -5.48 -17.39
N VAL A 173 -11.99 -6.23 -17.45
CA VAL A 173 -13.25 -5.83 -16.78
C VAL A 173 -13.13 -5.95 -15.26
N GLY A 174 -12.56 -7.04 -14.75
CA GLY A 174 -12.39 -7.24 -13.31
C GLY A 174 -11.19 -6.51 -12.68
N PRO A 175 -10.91 -6.79 -11.40
CA PRO A 175 -11.76 -7.50 -10.44
C PRO A 175 -12.98 -6.66 -10.02
N ASP A 176 -13.95 -7.29 -9.36
CA ASP A 176 -15.04 -6.57 -8.71
C ASP A 176 -14.50 -5.87 -7.46
N ILE A 177 -14.76 -4.56 -7.34
CA ILE A 177 -14.29 -3.74 -6.21
C ILE A 177 -15.26 -3.77 -5.03
N SER A 178 -16.47 -4.33 -5.21
CA SER A 178 -17.47 -4.42 -4.16
C SER A 178 -16.97 -5.21 -2.94
N ASP A 179 -16.01 -6.11 -3.14
CA ASP A 179 -15.29 -6.82 -2.08
C ASP A 179 -14.59 -5.87 -1.09
N LEU A 180 -14.17 -4.66 -1.50
CA LEU A 180 -13.58 -3.67 -0.60
C LEU A 180 -14.58 -3.11 0.44
N LEU A 181 -15.88 -3.26 0.18
CA LEU A 181 -16.97 -2.85 1.08
C LEU A 181 -17.37 -3.96 2.06
N ALA A 182 -16.85 -5.17 1.90
CA ALA A 182 -17.11 -6.24 2.86
C ALA A 182 -16.52 -5.90 4.24
N PRO A 183 -17.14 -6.32 5.36
CA PRO A 183 -16.62 -6.03 6.69
C PRO A 183 -15.16 -6.49 6.86
N SER A 184 -14.30 -5.64 7.44
CA SER A 184 -12.91 -6.00 7.69
C SER A 184 -12.73 -6.93 8.90
N HIS A 185 -13.62 -6.84 9.90
CA HIS A 185 -13.55 -7.55 11.19
C HIS A 185 -12.27 -7.32 12.03
N ARG A 186 -11.40 -6.37 11.64
CA ARG A 186 -10.09 -6.10 12.28
C ARG A 186 -10.16 -5.24 13.54
N SER A 187 -11.29 -4.56 13.79
CA SER A 187 -11.53 -3.82 15.04
C SER A 187 -11.59 -4.71 16.29
N ARG A 188 -11.43 -6.03 16.15
CA ARG A 188 -11.44 -7.04 17.21
C ARG A 188 -10.09 -7.72 17.44
N VAL A 189 -9.01 -7.33 16.75
CA VAL A 189 -7.67 -7.89 17.02
C VAL A 189 -7.24 -7.38 18.40
N PRO A 190 -7.11 -8.26 19.42
CA PRO A 190 -6.64 -7.84 20.74
C PRO A 190 -5.20 -7.34 20.59
N ALA A 191 -4.90 -6.15 21.13
CA ALA A 191 -3.52 -5.66 21.18
C ALA A 191 -2.63 -6.76 21.78
N ALA A 192 -1.54 -7.09 21.09
CA ALA A 192 -0.53 -7.97 21.64
C ALA A 192 -0.12 -7.42 23.02
N LYS A 193 -0.34 -8.21 24.07
CA LYS A 193 0.12 -7.86 25.42
C LYS A 193 1.64 -7.67 25.32
N GLY A 194 2.09 -6.44 25.51
CA GLY A 194 3.52 -6.14 25.54
C GLY A 194 4.23 -7.10 26.48
N HIS A 195 5.31 -7.70 26.01
CA HIS A 195 6.21 -8.44 26.88
C HIS A 195 6.81 -7.44 27.88
N GLU A 196 6.45 -7.59 29.15
CA GLU A 196 7.17 -7.06 30.31
C GLU A 196 8.58 -7.65 30.40
#